data_AF-A0A7X9FEZ5-F1
#
_entry.id   AF-A0A7X9FEZ5-F1
#
_cell.length_a   1.000
_cell.length_b   1.000
_cell.length_c   1.000
_cell.angle_alpha   90.00
_cell.angle_beta   90.00
_cell.angle_gamma   90.00
#
_symmetry.space_group_name_H-M   'P 1'
#
loop_
_entity.id
_entity.type
_entity.pdbx_description
1 polymer ?
#
loop_
_entity_poly.entity_id
_entity_poly.type
_entity_poly.pdbx_seq_one_letter_code
_entity_poly.pdbx_strand_id
1 'polypeptide(L)'
;MVLFLAFILMVMLTGTVSGQSEADLSVPAEYIRDLALPGSNNHFLRPARITVDRSQNEIFVADVGNARVLVFDERGTLRFEFSTAAQCGSPIDVAIGPEGHIYVLGTQSGGRDIFVYDYDGLFLRTTAVPDSAADIVGVAVDAAGEVYALDQAHLQVLCLQNNGAVVRRFPILADLDDSARSEVILGAPVISGDVLYLPVSS
;
A
#
# COMPACT_ATOMS: atom_id res chain seq x y z
N MET A 1 -21.03 -22.19 -2.19
CA MET A 1 -20.82 -21.21 -1.12
C MET A 1 -19.47 -21.51 -0.50
N VAL A 2 -18.41 -20.91 -1.04
CA VAL A 2 -17.04 -21.12 -0.57
C VAL A 2 -16.72 -19.97 0.38
N LEU A 3 -16.45 -20.30 1.63
CA LEU A 3 -16.13 -19.37 2.70
C LEU A 3 -14.64 -19.01 2.57
N PHE A 4 -14.31 -17.83 2.05
CA PHE A 4 -12.94 -17.31 2.08
C PHE A 4 -12.69 -16.67 3.45
N LEU A 5 -11.87 -17.32 4.28
CA LEU A 5 -11.37 -16.76 5.53
C LEU A 5 -10.03 -16.06 5.21
N ALA A 6 -10.02 -14.73 5.15
CA ALA A 6 -8.78 -13.97 5.12
C ALA A 6 -8.13 -14.03 6.51
N PHE A 7 -7.08 -14.81 6.67
CA PHE A 7 -6.27 -14.82 7.89
C PHE A 7 -5.31 -13.62 7.84
N ILE A 8 -5.53 -12.62 8.69
CA ILE A 8 -4.55 -11.57 8.96
C ILE A 8 -3.55 -12.13 9.97
N LEU A 9 -2.34 -12.45 9.52
CA LEU A 9 -1.27 -12.92 10.41
C LEU A 9 -0.55 -11.70 11.01
N MET A 10 -0.88 -11.39 12.26
CA MET A 10 -0.19 -10.40 13.08
C MET A 10 0.91 -11.10 13.89
N VAL A 11 2.18 -10.82 13.60
CA VAL A 11 3.29 -11.28 14.44
C VAL A 11 3.52 -10.23 15.53
N MET A 12 2.95 -10.46 16.71
CA MET A 12 3.34 -9.74 17.92
C MET A 12 4.53 -10.46 18.56
N LEU A 13 5.69 -9.80 18.62
CA LEU A 13 6.77 -10.22 19.51
C LEU A 13 6.44 -9.73 20.92
N THR A 14 5.50 -10.39 21.59
CA THR A 14 5.25 -10.18 23.03
C THR A 14 5.76 -11.39 23.80
N GLY A 15 7.00 -11.31 24.27
CA GLY A 15 7.56 -12.32 25.16
C GLY A 15 8.94 -11.94 25.67
N THR A 16 9.07 -11.76 26.98
CA THR A 16 10.36 -11.86 27.66
C THR A 16 10.86 -13.30 27.55
N VAL A 17 11.59 -13.61 26.48
CA VAL A 17 12.29 -14.89 26.35
C VAL A 17 13.50 -14.85 27.27
N SER A 18 13.35 -15.38 28.49
CA SER A 18 14.50 -15.78 29.27
C SER A 18 15.16 -16.97 28.58
N GLY A 19 16.26 -16.74 27.85
CA GLY A 19 17.29 -17.76 27.61
C GLY A 19 17.18 -18.62 26.35
N GLN A 20 16.61 -18.10 25.25
CA GLN A 20 16.97 -18.55 23.91
C GLN A 20 17.44 -17.32 23.16
N SER A 21 18.66 -17.38 22.60
CA SER A 21 19.19 -16.34 21.73
C SER A 21 18.09 -15.95 20.74
N GLU A 22 17.68 -14.69 20.74
CA GLU A 22 16.98 -14.13 19.58
C GLU A 22 17.82 -14.57 18.37
N ALA A 23 17.20 -15.32 17.46
CA ALA A 23 17.88 -15.63 16.22
C ALA A 23 18.25 -14.27 15.64
N ASP A 24 19.54 -14.05 15.42
CA ASP A 24 20.02 -12.87 14.74
C ASP A 24 19.46 -12.93 13.32
N LEU A 25 18.26 -12.38 13.14
CA LEU A 25 17.55 -12.27 11.87
C LEU A 25 18.16 -11.13 11.02
N SER A 26 19.34 -10.61 11.38
CA SER A 26 20.04 -9.66 10.54
C SER A 26 20.48 -10.34 9.24
N VAL A 27 19.61 -10.21 8.23
CA VAL A 27 20.04 -10.32 6.85
C VAL A 27 20.81 -9.02 6.58
N PRO A 28 22.14 -9.08 6.33
CA PRO A 28 22.90 -7.87 6.08
C PRO A 28 22.31 -7.15 4.87
N ALA A 29 21.95 -5.88 5.06
CA ALA A 29 21.50 -5.05 3.96
C ALA A 29 22.69 -4.71 3.06
N GLU A 30 22.62 -5.15 1.80
CA GLU A 30 23.57 -4.77 0.77
C GLU A 30 22.95 -3.68 -0.10
N TYR A 31 23.69 -2.58 -0.31
CA TYR A 31 23.30 -1.61 -1.31
C TYR A 31 23.44 -2.24 -2.70
N ILE A 32 22.33 -2.31 -3.45
CA ILE A 32 22.32 -2.88 -4.80
C ILE A 32 22.42 -1.77 -5.86
N ARG A 33 21.54 -0.76 -5.81
CA ARG A 33 21.46 0.36 -6.78
C ARG A 33 20.42 1.41 -6.38
N ASP A 34 20.48 2.55 -7.08
CA ASP A 34 19.46 3.60 -7.07
C ASP A 34 18.41 3.39 -8.18
N LEU A 35 17.22 3.98 -8.00
CA LEU A 35 16.26 4.18 -9.09
C LEU A 35 16.63 5.46 -9.85
N ALA A 36 17.02 5.31 -11.11
CA ALA A 36 17.61 6.39 -11.90
C ALA A 36 16.53 7.22 -12.63
N LEU A 37 16.57 8.54 -12.43
CA LEU A 37 15.75 9.50 -13.17
C LEU A 37 16.55 10.17 -14.29
N PRO A 38 15.97 10.30 -15.50
CA PRO A 38 16.63 10.99 -16.60
C PRO A 38 16.61 12.51 -16.41
N GLY A 39 17.76 13.16 -16.62
CA GLY A 39 17.91 14.61 -16.59
C GLY A 39 18.21 15.17 -15.19
N SER A 40 19.09 16.19 -15.13
CA SER A 40 19.62 16.74 -13.86
C SER A 40 18.58 17.44 -12.98
N ASN A 41 17.43 17.82 -13.54
CA ASN A 41 16.37 18.53 -12.82
C ASN A 41 15.18 17.62 -12.46
N ASN A 42 15.23 16.34 -12.84
CA ASN A 42 14.20 15.36 -12.49
C ASN A 42 14.62 14.65 -11.20
N HIS A 43 13.87 14.88 -10.13
CA HIS A 43 14.15 14.33 -8.81
C HIS A 43 12.85 13.91 -8.13
N PHE A 44 12.93 12.94 -7.23
CA PHE A 44 11.81 12.62 -6.35
C PHE A 44 11.52 13.79 -5.41
N LEU A 45 10.25 14.10 -5.20
CA LEU A 45 9.80 15.09 -4.24
C LEU A 45 8.84 14.43 -3.25
N ARG A 46 9.38 14.01 -2.10
CA ARG A 46 8.65 13.27 -1.06
C ARG A 46 8.05 11.95 -1.58
N PRO A 47 8.87 11.00 -2.07
CA PRO A 47 8.37 9.67 -2.42
C PRO A 47 7.84 8.98 -1.15
N ALA A 48 6.63 8.43 -1.18
CA ALA A 48 5.98 7.86 0.02
C ALA A 48 6.01 6.33 0.06
N ARG A 49 5.64 5.68 -1.04
CA ARG A 49 5.45 4.23 -1.10
C ARG A 49 6.00 3.67 -2.41
N ILE A 50 6.35 2.39 -2.34
CA ILE A 50 6.92 1.60 -3.42
C ILE A 50 6.21 0.24 -3.44
N THR A 51 5.88 -0.26 -4.62
CA THR A 51 5.38 -1.63 -4.79
C THR A 51 6.08 -2.31 -5.96
N VAL A 52 6.02 -3.64 -5.98
CA VAL A 52 6.64 -4.45 -7.03
C VAL A 52 5.56 -5.27 -7.73
N ASP A 53 5.40 -5.06 -9.03
CA ASP A 53 4.69 -6.00 -9.88
C ASP A 53 5.61 -7.18 -10.20
N ARG A 54 5.38 -8.29 -9.51
CA ARG A 54 6.17 -9.52 -9.71
C ARG A 54 5.89 -10.21 -11.04
N SER A 55 4.78 -9.88 -11.72
CA SER A 55 4.45 -10.47 -13.02
C SER A 55 5.27 -9.86 -14.15
N GLN A 56 5.61 -8.57 -14.03
CA GLN A 56 6.38 -7.82 -15.01
C GLN A 56 7.79 -7.45 -14.55
N ASN A 57 8.15 -7.77 -13.30
CA ASN A 57 9.39 -7.35 -12.64
C ASN A 57 9.58 -5.83 -12.65
N GLU A 58 8.54 -5.13 -12.25
CA GLU A 58 8.51 -3.67 -12.25
C GLU A 58 8.33 -3.09 -10.86
N ILE A 59 8.87 -1.89 -10.68
CA ILE A 59 8.86 -1.16 -9.44
C ILE A 59 8.06 0.11 -9.65
N PHE A 60 6.98 0.28 -8.90
CA PHE A 60 6.12 1.45 -8.94
C PHE A 60 6.39 2.32 -7.71
N VAL A 61 6.56 3.63 -7.92
CA VAL A 61 6.83 4.61 -6.85
C VAL A 61 5.81 5.73 -6.90
N ALA A 62 5.16 5.99 -5.76
CA ALA A 62 4.30 7.16 -5.56
C ALA A 62 5.15 8.38 -5.16
N ASP A 63 5.30 9.34 -6.07
CA ASP A 63 6.06 10.57 -5.87
C ASP A 63 5.11 11.72 -5.52
N VAL A 64 4.79 11.79 -4.21
CA VAL A 64 3.69 12.59 -3.64
C VAL A 64 3.75 14.05 -4.07
N GLY A 65 4.94 14.65 -3.92
CA GLY A 65 5.14 16.09 -4.11
C GLY A 65 5.17 16.51 -5.58
N ASN A 66 5.49 15.58 -6.48
CA ASN A 66 5.40 15.82 -7.93
C ASN A 66 4.06 15.38 -8.53
N ALA A 67 3.14 14.82 -7.73
CA ALA A 67 1.83 14.34 -8.17
C ALA A 67 1.93 13.41 -9.40
N ARG A 68 2.76 12.37 -9.27
CA ARG A 68 2.98 11.35 -10.31
C ARG A 68 3.25 9.97 -9.70
N VAL A 69 3.04 8.95 -10.51
CA VAL A 69 3.56 7.60 -10.27
C VAL A 69 4.64 7.32 -11.30
N LEU A 70 5.75 6.73 -10.86
CA LEU A 70 6.87 6.33 -11.71
C LEU A 70 6.99 4.81 -11.74
N VAL A 71 7.32 4.28 -12.90
CA VAL A 71 7.47 2.84 -13.12
C VAL A 71 8.87 2.55 -13.63
N PHE A 72 9.61 1.72 -12.89
CA PHE A 72 10.96 1.30 -13.19
C PHE A 72 11.02 -0.18 -13.51
N ASP A 73 12.02 -0.60 -14.29
CA ASP A 73 12.35 -2.02 -14.40
C ASP A 73 13.11 -2.54 -13.16
N GLU A 74 13.34 -3.86 -13.10
CA GLU A 74 14.15 -4.52 -12.06
C GLU A 74 15.59 -4.01 -11.93
N ARG A 75 16.09 -3.26 -12.92
CA ARG A 75 17.41 -2.64 -12.93
C ARG A 75 17.38 -1.20 -12.44
N GLY A 76 16.23 -0.69 -12.03
CA GLY A 76 16.05 0.68 -11.57
C GLY A 76 16.05 1.72 -12.69
N THR A 77 15.84 1.30 -13.95
CA THR A 77 15.72 2.21 -15.09
C THR A 77 14.27 2.65 -15.23
N LEU A 78 14.02 3.96 -15.30
CA LEU A 78 12.68 4.50 -15.52
C LEU A 78 12.15 4.02 -16.88
N ARG A 79 11.00 3.32 -16.86
CA ARG A 79 10.28 2.89 -18.06
C ARG A 79 9.31 3.97 -18.51
N PHE A 80 8.46 4.43 -17.59
CA PHE A 80 7.48 5.48 -17.84
C PHE A 80 7.00 6.11 -16.53
N GLU A 81 6.27 7.21 -16.66
CA GLU A 81 5.61 7.90 -15.55
C GLU A 81 4.27 8.45 -16.04
N PHE A 82 3.33 8.65 -15.12
CA PHE A 82 2.06 9.32 -15.42
C PHE A 82 1.66 10.27 -14.29
N SER A 83 1.00 11.37 -14.66
CA SER A 83 0.54 12.36 -13.70
C SER A 83 -0.74 11.92 -13.02
N THR A 84 -0.81 12.16 -11.71
CA THR A 84 -1.99 11.93 -10.89
C THR A 84 -2.73 13.24 -10.58
N ALA A 85 -2.15 14.39 -10.92
CA ALA A 85 -2.59 15.70 -10.44
C ALA A 85 -4.05 16.04 -10.77
N ALA A 86 -4.55 15.62 -11.94
CA ALA A 86 -5.89 15.97 -12.39
C ALA A 86 -7.01 15.18 -11.68
N GLN A 87 -6.77 13.92 -11.33
CA GLN A 87 -7.76 13.04 -10.71
C GLN A 87 -7.39 12.69 -9.28
N CYS A 88 -6.24 12.08 -9.06
CA CYS A 88 -5.81 11.57 -7.75
C CYS A 88 -5.21 12.65 -6.82
N GLY A 89 -4.75 13.77 -7.36
CA GLY A 89 -4.02 14.77 -6.59
C GLY A 89 -2.65 14.21 -6.17
N SER A 90 -2.41 14.15 -4.85
CA SER A 90 -1.17 13.62 -4.29
C SER A 90 -1.24 12.11 -4.05
N PRO A 91 -0.45 11.28 -4.77
CA PRO A 91 -0.45 9.83 -4.63
C PRO A 91 0.34 9.45 -3.38
N ILE A 92 -0.29 8.74 -2.44
CA ILE A 92 0.32 8.29 -1.18
C ILE A 92 0.81 6.87 -1.29
N ASP A 93 0.01 6.01 -1.90
CA ASP A 93 0.27 4.58 -2.02
C ASP A 93 -0.14 4.06 -3.38
N VAL A 94 0.48 2.96 -3.80
CA VAL A 94 0.24 2.33 -5.09
C VAL A 94 0.19 0.81 -4.93
N ALA A 95 -0.86 0.20 -5.47
CA ALA A 95 -1.03 -1.24 -5.56
C ALA A 95 -1.33 -1.65 -7.00
N ILE A 96 -0.87 -2.84 -7.38
CA ILE A 96 -1.10 -3.40 -8.71
C ILE A 96 -2.14 -4.50 -8.58
N GLY A 97 -3.25 -4.33 -9.29
CA GLY A 97 -4.34 -5.28 -9.35
C GLY A 97 -4.27 -6.19 -10.58
N PRO A 98 -5.29 -7.02 -10.78
CA PRO A 98 -5.38 -7.89 -11.96
C PRO A 98 -5.45 -7.06 -13.25
N GLU A 99 -4.98 -7.67 -14.35
CA GLU A 99 -4.96 -7.08 -15.69
C GLU A 99 -4.07 -5.83 -15.82
N GLY A 100 -3.15 -5.61 -14.86
CA GLY A 100 -2.24 -4.47 -14.87
C GLY A 100 -2.89 -3.15 -14.43
N HIS A 101 -4.09 -3.20 -13.84
CA HIS A 101 -4.71 -2.03 -13.26
C HIS A 101 -3.90 -1.47 -12.08
N ILE A 102 -3.66 -0.17 -12.09
CA ILE A 102 -2.87 0.53 -11.07
C ILE A 102 -3.83 1.25 -10.13
N TYR A 103 -3.83 0.86 -8.86
CA TYR A 103 -4.67 1.44 -7.82
C TYR A 103 -3.82 2.40 -7.00
N VAL A 104 -4.16 3.68 -7.04
CA VAL A 104 -3.41 4.75 -6.39
C VAL A 104 -4.26 5.36 -5.29
N LEU A 105 -3.80 5.28 -4.04
CA LEU A 105 -4.41 6.00 -2.93
C LEU A 105 -4.03 7.48 -3.03
N GLY A 106 -5.00 8.33 -3.34
CA GLY A 106 -4.80 9.76 -3.59
C GLY A 106 -5.39 10.63 -2.51
N THR A 107 -4.76 11.78 -2.21
CA THR A 107 -5.38 12.85 -1.41
C THR A 107 -6.00 13.91 -2.29
N GLN A 108 -7.28 14.19 -2.06
CA GLN A 108 -8.03 15.31 -2.62
C GLN A 108 -8.53 16.24 -1.51
N SER A 109 -9.17 17.35 -1.88
CA SER A 109 -9.72 18.34 -0.94
C SER A 109 -10.77 17.76 0.03
N GLY A 110 -11.40 16.64 -0.33
CA GLY A 110 -12.45 15.99 0.46
C GLY A 110 -12.02 14.77 1.26
N GLY A 111 -10.75 14.33 1.17
CA GLY A 111 -10.33 13.07 1.78
C GLY A 111 -9.30 12.28 0.97
N ARG A 112 -9.30 10.96 1.18
CA ARG A 112 -8.46 10.00 0.47
C ARG A 112 -9.28 8.91 -0.20
N ASP A 113 -9.21 8.86 -1.52
CA ASP A 113 -9.88 7.83 -2.32
C ASP A 113 -8.87 7.04 -3.15
N ILE A 114 -9.33 5.93 -3.73
CA ILE A 114 -8.49 5.06 -4.55
C ILE A 114 -8.82 5.31 -6.02
N PHE A 115 -7.83 5.76 -6.77
CA PHE A 115 -7.93 6.10 -8.19
C PHE A 115 -7.33 4.96 -9.00
N VAL A 116 -8.11 4.40 -9.92
CA VAL A 116 -7.70 3.28 -10.73
C VAL A 116 -7.32 3.77 -12.11
N TYR A 117 -6.11 3.42 -12.53
CA TYR A 117 -5.55 3.69 -13.85
C TYR A 117 -5.35 2.38 -14.59
N ASP A 118 -5.35 2.44 -15.92
CA ASP A 118 -4.77 1.36 -16.71
C ASP A 118 -3.24 1.41 -16.63
N TYR A 119 -2.60 0.42 -17.23
CA TYR A 119 -1.14 0.30 -17.22
C TYR A 119 -0.44 1.45 -17.97
N ASP A 120 -1.10 2.08 -18.95
CA ASP A 120 -0.60 3.25 -19.67
C ASP A 120 -0.75 4.56 -18.87
N GLY A 121 -1.33 4.49 -17.67
CA GLY A 121 -1.53 5.63 -16.79
C GLY A 121 -2.75 6.47 -17.14
N LEU A 122 -3.70 5.93 -17.91
CA LEU A 122 -4.98 6.59 -18.15
C LEU A 122 -5.95 6.30 -17.01
N PHE A 123 -6.58 7.36 -16.51
CA PHE A 123 -7.56 7.24 -15.45
C PHE A 123 -8.81 6.47 -15.93
N LEU A 124 -9.21 5.46 -15.16
CA LEU A 124 -10.38 4.63 -15.44
C LEU A 124 -11.56 4.97 -14.55
N ARG A 125 -11.35 4.99 -13.23
CA ARG A 125 -12.42 5.19 -12.24
C ARG A 125 -11.88 5.55 -10.85
N THR A 126 -12.77 6.02 -10.00
CA THR A 126 -12.53 6.17 -8.56
C THR A 126 -13.28 5.09 -7.80
N THR A 127 -12.59 4.43 -6.88
CA THR A 127 -13.17 3.61 -5.81
C THR A 127 -13.20 4.47 -4.55
N ALA A 128 -14.38 5.01 -4.22
CA ALA A 128 -14.53 5.85 -3.05
C ALA A 128 -14.31 5.04 -1.77
N VAL A 129 -13.61 5.62 -0.80
CA VAL A 129 -13.45 5.02 0.52
C VAL A 129 -14.47 5.67 1.46
N PRO A 130 -15.44 4.94 2.02
CA PRO A 130 -16.45 5.55 2.89
C PRO A 130 -15.81 6.23 4.10
N ASP A 131 -16.40 7.35 4.51
CA ASP A 131 -15.88 8.19 5.60
C ASP A 131 -14.42 8.59 5.37
N SER A 132 -14.04 8.76 4.09
CA SER A 132 -12.75 9.12 3.48
C SER A 132 -11.93 10.16 4.27
N ALA A 133 -11.43 9.78 5.44
CA ALA A 133 -10.65 10.65 6.29
C ALA A 133 -9.19 10.70 5.80
N ALA A 134 -8.43 11.66 6.33
CA ALA A 134 -6.99 11.74 6.11
C ALA A 134 -6.20 10.56 6.71
N ASP A 135 -6.88 9.56 7.28
CA ASP A 135 -6.29 8.43 8.02
C ASP A 135 -6.40 7.09 7.26
N ILE A 136 -6.88 7.10 6.01
CA ILE A 136 -6.65 5.97 5.11
C ILE A 136 -5.19 6.02 4.65
N VAL A 137 -4.36 5.05 5.05
CA VAL A 137 -2.89 5.15 4.93
C VAL A 137 -2.25 4.16 3.97
N GLY A 138 -3.03 3.23 3.43
CA GLY A 138 -2.53 2.32 2.42
C GLY A 138 -3.60 1.49 1.72
N VAL A 139 -3.23 0.94 0.58
CA VAL A 139 -4.09 0.15 -0.31
C VAL A 139 -3.39 -1.13 -0.74
N ALA A 140 -4.13 -2.24 -0.77
CA ALA A 140 -3.70 -3.48 -1.38
C ALA A 140 -4.84 -4.05 -2.24
N VAL A 141 -4.49 -4.84 -3.25
CA VAL A 141 -5.47 -5.48 -4.15
C VAL A 141 -5.09 -6.94 -4.32
N ASP A 142 -6.06 -7.84 -4.20
CA ASP A 142 -5.83 -9.27 -4.42
C ASP A 142 -5.96 -9.66 -5.90
N ALA A 143 -5.66 -10.93 -6.20
CA ALA A 143 -5.74 -11.47 -7.56
C ALA A 143 -7.18 -11.51 -8.12
N ALA A 144 -8.21 -11.44 -7.27
CA ALA A 144 -9.61 -11.34 -7.68
C ALA A 144 -10.05 -9.89 -7.93
N GLY A 145 -9.21 -8.91 -7.58
CA GLY A 145 -9.49 -7.49 -7.70
C GLY A 145 -10.30 -6.93 -6.52
N GLU A 146 -10.40 -7.64 -5.40
CA GLU A 146 -10.93 -7.05 -4.17
C GLU A 146 -9.91 -6.05 -3.61
N VAL A 147 -10.40 -4.88 -3.19
CA VAL A 147 -9.56 -3.77 -2.74
C VAL A 147 -9.58 -3.70 -1.22
N TYR A 148 -8.42 -3.57 -0.61
CA TYR A 148 -8.25 -3.49 0.84
C TYR A 148 -7.65 -2.13 1.19
N ALA A 149 -8.36 -1.34 2.01
CA ALA A 149 -7.90 -0.04 2.47
C ALA A 149 -7.65 -0.09 3.98
N LEU A 150 -6.48 0.39 4.42
CA LEU A 150 -6.14 0.48 5.84
C LEU A 150 -6.64 1.81 6.41
N ASP A 151 -7.68 1.72 7.23
CA ASP A 151 -8.25 2.84 7.99
C ASP A 151 -7.63 2.87 9.39
N GLN A 152 -6.63 3.74 9.53
CA GLN A 152 -5.85 3.82 10.76
C GLN A 152 -6.61 4.49 11.90
N ALA A 153 -7.51 5.45 11.60
CA ALA A 153 -8.29 6.14 12.63
C ALA A 153 -9.23 5.18 13.37
N HIS A 154 -9.85 4.26 12.64
CA HIS A 154 -10.77 3.28 13.23
C HIS A 154 -10.13 1.91 13.50
N LEU A 155 -8.81 1.78 13.30
CA LEU A 155 -8.06 0.54 13.45
C LEU A 155 -8.77 -0.64 12.77
N GLN A 156 -8.98 -0.52 11.46
CA GLN A 156 -9.61 -1.56 10.67
C GLN A 156 -9.07 -1.62 9.24
N VAL A 157 -9.21 -2.79 8.62
CA VAL A 157 -9.11 -2.93 7.16
C VAL A 157 -10.50 -2.98 6.55
N LEU A 158 -10.73 -2.13 5.56
CA LEU A 158 -11.94 -2.11 4.75
C LEU A 158 -11.71 -2.94 3.49
N CYS A 159 -12.60 -3.90 3.22
CA CYS A 159 -12.64 -4.59 1.93
C CYS A 159 -13.74 -3.98 1.06
N LEU A 160 -13.35 -3.41 -0.07
CA LEU A 160 -14.17 -2.59 -0.95
C LEU A 160 -14.40 -3.28 -2.29
N GLN A 161 -15.60 -3.13 -2.82
CA GLN A 161 -15.87 -3.36 -4.24
C GLN A 161 -15.34 -2.19 -5.07
N ASN A 162 -15.21 -2.39 -6.39
CA ASN A 162 -14.77 -1.37 -7.34
C ASN A 162 -15.61 -0.08 -7.35
N ASN A 163 -16.83 -0.09 -6.83
CA ASN A 163 -17.70 1.08 -6.72
C ASN A 163 -17.59 1.79 -5.36
N GLY A 164 -16.70 1.35 -4.47
CA GLY A 164 -16.51 1.89 -3.12
C GLY A 164 -17.44 1.28 -2.04
N ALA A 165 -18.35 0.38 -2.40
CA ALA A 165 -19.18 -0.30 -1.42
C ALA A 165 -18.32 -1.21 -0.55
N VAL A 166 -18.47 -1.09 0.77
CA VAL A 166 -17.74 -1.97 1.69
C VAL A 166 -18.44 -3.31 1.78
N VAL A 167 -17.71 -4.37 1.47
CA VAL A 167 -18.13 -5.76 1.63
C VAL A 167 -17.85 -6.27 3.04
N ARG A 168 -16.66 -5.96 3.58
CA ARG A 168 -16.20 -6.47 4.89
C ARG A 168 -15.38 -5.42 5.64
N ARG A 169 -15.41 -5.52 6.96
CA ARG A 169 -14.55 -4.77 7.89
C ARG A 169 -13.79 -5.77 8.75
N PHE A 170 -12.49 -5.57 8.88
CA PHE A 170 -11.63 -6.38 9.73
C PHE A 170 -11.04 -5.49 10.82
N PRO A 171 -11.58 -5.52 12.05
CA PRO A 171 -10.96 -4.83 13.16
C PRO A 171 -9.53 -5.34 13.37
N ILE A 172 -8.60 -4.44 13.64
CA ILE A 172 -7.21 -4.76 13.98
C ILE A 172 -6.90 -4.21 15.36
N LEU A 173 -5.97 -4.85 16.08
CA LEU A 173 -5.58 -4.47 17.44
C LEU A 173 -6.77 -4.43 18.44
N ALA A 174 -7.87 -5.13 18.13
CA ALA A 174 -9.09 -5.11 18.94
C ALA A 174 -8.84 -5.63 20.36
N ASP A 175 -7.91 -6.57 20.51
CA ASP A 175 -7.54 -7.19 21.78
C ASP A 175 -6.53 -6.37 22.61
N LEU A 176 -6.02 -5.25 22.07
CA LEU A 176 -5.12 -4.36 22.78
C LEU A 176 -5.88 -3.26 23.53
N ASP A 177 -5.33 -2.79 24.65
CA ASP A 177 -5.80 -1.58 25.32
C ASP A 177 -5.34 -0.30 24.58
N ASP A 178 -5.92 0.84 24.97
CA ASP A 178 -5.66 2.12 24.29
C ASP A 178 -4.21 2.58 24.41
N SER A 179 -3.50 2.20 25.49
CA SER A 179 -2.09 2.53 25.67
C SER A 179 -1.24 1.77 24.64
N ALA A 180 -1.42 0.45 24.56
CA ALA A 180 -0.71 -0.40 23.61
C ALA A 180 -1.04 -0.05 22.15
N ARG A 181 -2.29 0.31 21.85
CA ARG A 181 -2.68 0.77 20.50
C ARG A 181 -1.93 2.02 20.07
N SER A 182 -1.66 2.94 20.99
CA SER A 182 -0.98 4.21 20.68
C SER A 182 0.50 4.05 20.34
N GLU A 183 1.11 2.92 20.73
CA GLU A 183 2.52 2.60 20.45
C GLU A 183 2.69 1.86 19.12
N VAL A 184 1.60 1.36 18.53
CA VAL A 184 1.65 0.57 17.30
C VAL A 184 1.65 1.47 16.06
N ILE A 185 2.68 1.32 15.23
CA ILE A 185 2.74 1.93 13.91
C ILE A 185 2.46 0.85 12.86
N LEU A 186 1.43 1.08 12.05
CA LEU A 186 1.03 0.19 10.97
C LEU A 186 1.67 0.62 9.65
N GLY A 187 2.27 -0.34 8.94
CA GLY A 187 2.74 -0.19 7.58
C GLY A 187 1.61 -0.33 6.55
N ALA A 188 1.95 -0.14 5.28
CA ALA A 188 1.01 -0.35 4.19
C ALA A 188 0.57 -1.81 4.13
N PRO A 189 -0.71 -2.10 3.86
CA PRO A 189 -1.16 -3.47 3.62
C PRO A 189 -0.44 -4.05 2.41
N VAL A 190 -0.06 -5.34 2.49
CA VAL A 190 0.56 -6.07 1.38
C VAL A 190 -0.10 -7.43 1.23
N ILE A 191 -0.40 -7.83 0.00
CA ILE A 191 -0.95 -9.16 -0.29
C ILE A 191 0.15 -10.05 -0.86
N SER A 192 0.23 -11.28 -0.34
CA SER A 192 1.06 -12.34 -0.89
C SER A 192 0.28 -13.66 -0.86
N GLY A 193 -0.02 -14.18 -2.06
CA GLY A 193 -1.00 -15.25 -2.21
C GLY A 193 -2.37 -14.78 -1.72
N ASP A 194 -3.00 -15.58 -0.85
CA ASP A 194 -4.31 -15.30 -0.27
C ASP A 194 -4.25 -14.64 1.12
N VAL A 195 -3.07 -14.15 1.51
CA VAL A 195 -2.82 -13.59 2.85
C VAL A 195 -2.59 -12.08 2.74
N LEU A 196 -3.36 -11.33 3.52
CA LEU A 196 -3.15 -9.90 3.76
C LEU A 196 -2.22 -9.71 4.96
N TYR A 197 -1.05 -9.13 4.71
CA TYR A 197 -0.09 -8.75 5.72
C TYR A 197 -0.26 -7.27 6.07
N LEU A 198 -0.26 -6.98 7.37
CA LEU A 198 -0.17 -5.63 7.90
C LEU A 198 1.16 -5.54 8.65
N PRO A 199 2.20 -4.92 8.05
CA PRO A 199 3.46 -4.70 8.74
C PRO A 199 3.20 -3.89 10.00
N VAL A 200 3.82 -4.30 11.10
CA VAL A 200 3.69 -3.62 12.39
C VAL A 200 5.09 -3.30 12.88
N SER A 201 5.32 -2.07 13.34
CA SER A 201 6.47 -1.74 14.16
C SER A 201 6.01 -1.22 15.52
N SER A 202 6.71 -1.66 16.56
CA SER A 202 6.64 -1.17 17.93
C SER A 202 7.92 -0.44 18.30
#